data_AF-I3L3G5-F1
#
_entry.id   AF-I3L3G5-F1
#
_cell.length_a   1.000
_cell.length_b   1.000
_cell.length_c   1.000
_cell.angle_alpha   90.00
_cell.angle_beta   90.00
_cell.angle_gamma   90.00
#
_symmetry.space_group_name_H-M   'P 1'
#
loop_
_entity.id
_entity.type
_entity.pdbx_description
1 polymer ?
#
loop_
_entity_poly.entity_id
_entity_poly.type
_entity_poly.pdbx_seq_one_letter_code
_entity_poly.pdbx_strand_id
1 'polypeptide(L)'
;LKDAHPKLHVYKKEAFPEAFHYANNPRVTPLLMYSDLGYVIHGRINVQFNNGEHGFDNKDMDMKTIFRAVGPSFRAGLEVEPFESVHVYELMCRLLGIVPEANDGHLATLLPMLHTESALPPDGRPTLLPKGRSALPPSSRPLLVMGLLGTVILLSEVA
;
A
#
# COMPACT_ATOMS: atom_id res chain seq x y z
N LEU A 1 -17.29 26.51 -13.62
CA LEU A 1 -16.26 25.45 -13.55
C LEU A 1 -16.85 24.06 -13.28
N LYS A 2 -17.88 23.91 -12.43
CA LYS A 2 -18.43 22.60 -12.04
C LYS A 2 -18.78 21.62 -13.19
N ASP A 3 -19.25 22.12 -14.33
CA ASP A 3 -19.66 21.29 -15.47
C ASP A 3 -18.76 21.50 -16.71
N ALA A 4 -17.52 21.98 -16.50
CA ALA A 4 -16.62 22.31 -17.61
C ALA A 4 -16.11 21.06 -18.35
N HIS A 5 -16.01 19.92 -17.68
CA HIS A 5 -15.62 18.64 -18.25
C HIS A 5 -16.21 17.50 -17.43
N PRO A 6 -16.76 16.42 -18.04
CA PRO A 6 -17.43 15.35 -17.30
C PRO A 6 -16.49 14.53 -16.40
N LYS A 7 -15.19 14.56 -16.67
CA LYS A 7 -14.14 13.86 -15.90
C LYS A 7 -13.35 14.76 -14.94
N LEU A 8 -13.82 15.97 -14.71
CA LEU A 8 -13.21 16.94 -13.82
C LEU A 8 -14.19 17.27 -12.70
N HIS A 9 -13.81 16.94 -11.48
CA HIS A 9 -14.66 17.14 -10.30
C HIS A 9 -14.17 18.37 -9.55
N VAL A 10 -14.91 19.49 -9.69
CA VAL A 10 -14.55 20.76 -9.05
C VAL A 10 -15.45 21.01 -7.85
N TYR A 11 -14.84 21.26 -6.69
CA TYR A 11 -15.55 21.49 -5.44
C TYR A 11 -15.18 22.84 -4.83
N LYS A 12 -16.14 23.45 -4.14
CA LYS A 12 -15.81 24.37 -3.05
C LYS A 12 -15.19 23.57 -1.90
N LYS A 13 -14.28 24.19 -1.15
CA LYS A 13 -13.60 23.57 -0.01
C LYS A 13 -14.58 22.93 0.99
N GLU A 14 -15.69 23.62 1.28
CA GLU A 14 -16.69 23.19 2.26
C GLU A 14 -17.59 22.05 1.74
N ALA A 15 -17.53 21.75 0.43
CA ALA A 15 -18.32 20.70 -0.22
C ALA A 15 -17.46 19.55 -0.73
N PHE A 16 -16.16 19.57 -0.49
CA PHE A 16 -15.27 18.48 -0.91
C PHE A 16 -15.57 17.23 -0.08
N PRO A 17 -15.58 16.01 -0.66
CA PRO A 17 -16.01 14.83 0.06
C PRO A 17 -15.14 14.55 1.30
N GLU A 18 -15.78 14.46 2.46
CA GLU A 18 -15.09 14.27 3.74
C GLU A 18 -14.32 12.96 3.82
N ALA A 19 -14.77 11.92 3.09
CA ALA A 19 -14.12 10.61 3.04
C ALA A 19 -12.65 10.64 2.56
N PHE A 20 -12.21 11.70 1.89
CA PHE A 20 -10.80 11.87 1.51
C PHE A 20 -9.92 12.40 2.65
N HIS A 21 -10.51 12.90 3.74
CA HIS A 21 -9.80 13.53 4.85
C HIS A 21 -8.76 14.59 4.42
N TYR A 22 -9.06 15.34 3.34
CA TYR A 22 -8.10 16.23 2.69
C TYR A 22 -8.41 17.72 2.87
N ALA A 23 -9.67 18.13 2.63
CA ALA A 23 -9.99 19.53 2.40
C ALA A 23 -9.98 20.42 3.66
N ASN A 24 -10.13 19.84 4.86
CA ASN A 24 -10.22 20.59 6.10
C ASN A 24 -8.83 21.02 6.64
N ASN A 25 -8.10 21.81 5.86
CA ASN A 25 -6.82 22.38 6.26
C ASN A 25 -6.71 23.84 5.81
N PRO A 26 -6.18 24.79 6.62
CA PRO A 26 -6.07 26.20 6.25
C PRO A 26 -5.28 26.45 4.95
N ARG A 27 -4.35 25.56 4.58
CA ARG A 27 -3.56 25.68 3.34
C ARG A 27 -4.33 25.32 2.09
N VAL A 28 -5.43 24.58 2.21
CA VAL A 28 -6.28 24.21 1.06
C VAL A 28 -7.07 25.42 0.61
N THR A 29 -7.03 25.69 -0.69
CA THR A 29 -7.68 26.83 -1.35
C THR A 29 -9.20 26.71 -1.34
N PRO A 30 -9.95 27.82 -1.50
CA PRO A 30 -11.42 27.79 -1.52
C PRO A 30 -12.04 26.94 -2.64
N LEU A 31 -11.28 26.71 -3.72
CA LEU A 31 -11.63 25.78 -4.79
C LEU A 31 -10.50 24.76 -4.94
N LEU A 32 -10.88 23.50 -5.09
CA LEU A 32 -10.00 22.37 -5.38
C LEU A 32 -10.70 21.39 -6.33
N MET A 33 -9.93 20.55 -6.99
CA MET A 33 -10.44 19.62 -7.98
C MET A 33 -9.54 18.40 -8.13
N TYR A 34 -10.12 17.31 -8.60
CA TYR A 34 -9.42 16.13 -9.08
C TYR A 34 -10.09 15.61 -10.36
N SER A 35 -9.39 14.79 -11.11
CA SER A 35 -9.86 14.19 -12.36
C SER A 35 -10.00 12.67 -12.24
N ASP A 36 -10.80 12.07 -13.14
CA ASP A 36 -10.91 10.61 -13.23
C ASP A 36 -9.55 9.95 -13.52
N LEU A 37 -9.40 8.69 -13.10
CA LEU A 37 -8.22 7.87 -13.35
C LEU A 37 -7.76 7.91 -14.82
N GLY A 38 -6.47 8.16 -15.02
CA GLY A 38 -5.85 8.24 -16.35
C GLY A 38 -5.98 9.61 -17.05
N TYR A 39 -6.58 10.61 -16.41
CA TYR A 39 -6.70 11.98 -16.95
C TYR A 39 -5.94 12.97 -16.08
N VAL A 40 -4.99 13.70 -16.65
CA VAL A 40 -4.31 14.81 -15.97
C VAL A 40 -5.02 16.13 -16.21
N ILE A 41 -4.87 17.08 -15.28
CA ILE A 41 -5.43 18.43 -15.42
C ILE A 41 -4.40 19.34 -16.09
N HIS A 42 -4.70 19.77 -17.32
CA HIS A 42 -3.91 20.79 -18.00
C HIS A 42 -4.42 22.19 -17.66
N GLY A 43 -3.48 23.12 -17.44
CA GLY A 43 -3.77 24.53 -17.18
C GLY A 43 -3.98 25.30 -18.48
N ARG A 44 -3.18 26.35 -18.68
CA ARG A 44 -3.29 27.21 -19.88
C ARG A 44 -2.82 26.53 -21.16
N ILE A 45 -1.87 25.60 -21.04
CA ILE A 45 -1.24 24.86 -22.13
C ILE A 45 -0.84 23.46 -21.63
N ASN A 46 -0.81 22.50 -22.54
CA ASN A 46 -0.47 21.11 -22.23
C ASN A 46 1.05 20.95 -22.13
N VAL A 47 1.53 20.48 -20.97
CA VAL A 47 2.97 20.34 -20.66
C VAL A 47 3.30 19.04 -19.92
N GLN A 48 2.33 18.14 -19.75
CA GLN A 48 2.52 16.86 -19.06
C GLN A 48 2.61 15.75 -20.10
N PHE A 49 3.64 14.90 -19.99
CA PHE A 49 3.98 13.88 -20.98
C PHE A 49 4.32 12.53 -20.35
N ASN A 50 4.03 12.34 -19.07
CA ASN A 50 4.33 11.07 -18.40
C ASN A 50 3.43 9.96 -18.96
N ASN A 51 4.00 8.77 -19.12
CA ASN A 51 3.25 7.58 -19.53
C ASN A 51 2.40 6.98 -18.40
N GLY A 52 2.70 7.32 -17.15
CA GLY A 52 1.94 6.92 -15.97
C GLY A 52 1.85 8.07 -14.99
N GLU A 53 0.76 8.11 -14.23
CA GLU A 53 0.59 9.09 -13.16
C GLU A 53 -0.06 8.49 -11.92
N HIS A 54 0.01 9.21 -10.81
CA HIS A 54 -0.65 8.94 -9.54
C HIS A 54 -1.33 10.20 -8.98
N GLY A 55 -1.98 10.09 -7.82
CA GLY A 55 -2.70 11.22 -7.19
C GLY A 55 -4.19 11.29 -7.52
N PHE A 56 -4.73 10.21 -8.09
CA PHE A 56 -6.17 10.01 -8.31
C PHE A 56 -6.90 9.63 -7.01
N ASP A 57 -8.18 9.28 -7.13
CA ASP A 57 -8.98 8.81 -6.00
C ASP A 57 -8.31 7.59 -5.35
N ASN A 58 -8.09 7.64 -4.03
CA ASN A 58 -7.48 6.55 -3.29
C ASN A 58 -8.35 5.29 -3.27
N LYS A 59 -9.61 5.36 -3.71
CA LYS A 59 -10.50 4.20 -3.91
C LYS A 59 -10.17 3.41 -5.19
N ASP A 60 -9.54 4.02 -6.19
CA ASP A 60 -9.14 3.34 -7.42
C ASP A 60 -8.12 2.22 -7.13
N MET A 61 -8.29 1.07 -7.76
CA MET A 61 -7.42 -0.09 -7.52
C MET A 61 -5.96 0.16 -7.94
N ASP A 62 -5.75 0.97 -8.98
CA ASP A 62 -4.40 1.35 -9.45
C ASP A 62 -3.65 2.24 -8.46
N MET A 63 -4.36 2.89 -7.52
CA MET A 63 -3.77 3.73 -6.47
C MET A 63 -3.49 2.97 -5.16
N LYS A 64 -3.84 1.68 -5.08
CA LYS A 64 -3.53 0.86 -3.90
C LYS A 64 -2.04 0.54 -3.87
N THR A 65 -1.48 0.47 -2.66
CA THR A 65 -0.07 0.16 -2.44
C THR A 65 0.11 -1.12 -1.63
N ILE A 66 1.33 -1.62 -1.59
CA ILE A 66 1.68 -2.83 -0.85
C ILE A 66 2.05 -2.50 0.60
N PHE A 67 1.77 -3.45 1.49
CA PHE A 67 2.36 -3.49 2.83
C PHE A 67 2.94 -4.89 3.06
N ARG A 68 4.20 -4.96 3.49
CA ARG A 68 4.91 -6.20 3.80
C ARG A 68 5.70 -6.01 5.08
N ALA A 69 5.63 -6.97 5.98
CA ALA A 69 6.35 -6.93 7.25
C ALA A 69 6.92 -8.30 7.58
N VAL A 70 8.12 -8.30 8.17
CA VAL A 70 8.80 -9.51 8.67
C VAL A 70 9.66 -9.11 9.86
N GLY A 71 9.68 -9.94 10.89
CA GLY A 71 10.46 -9.69 12.10
C GLY A 71 10.00 -10.59 13.25
N PRO A 72 10.71 -10.57 14.39
CA PRO A 72 10.42 -11.44 15.52
C PRO A 72 9.02 -11.22 16.12
N SER A 73 8.51 -9.98 16.04
CA SER A 73 7.18 -9.62 16.54
C SER A 73 6.05 -9.99 15.58
N PHE A 74 6.33 -10.16 14.29
CA PHE A 74 5.33 -10.41 13.25
C PHE A 74 5.05 -11.90 13.07
N ARG A 75 3.77 -12.23 12.82
CA ARG A 75 3.35 -13.57 12.41
C ARG A 75 3.89 -13.90 11.03
N ALA A 76 4.31 -15.15 10.83
CA ALA A 76 4.76 -15.64 9.54
C ALA A 76 3.61 -16.25 8.73
N GLY A 77 3.65 -16.10 7.40
CA GLY A 77 2.66 -16.71 6.49
C GLY A 77 1.24 -16.16 6.65
N LEU A 78 1.09 -14.97 7.24
CA LEU A 78 -0.19 -14.31 7.42
C LEU A 78 -0.45 -13.32 6.27
N GLU A 79 -1.59 -13.48 5.64
CA GLU A 79 -2.20 -12.45 4.78
C GLU A 79 -3.37 -11.83 5.56
N VAL A 80 -3.54 -10.51 5.45
CA VAL A 80 -4.62 -9.77 6.10
C VAL A 80 -5.40 -8.99 5.05
N GLU A 81 -6.64 -8.65 5.39
CA GLU A 81 -7.47 -7.77 4.58
C GLU A 81 -6.87 -6.36 4.41
N PRO A 82 -7.28 -5.61 3.36
CA PRO A 82 -6.82 -4.25 3.14
C PRO A 82 -7.10 -3.32 4.33
N PHE A 83 -6.22 -2.34 4.52
CA PHE A 83 -6.33 -1.32 5.56
C PHE A 83 -5.78 0.02 5.05
N GLU A 84 -6.16 1.12 5.71
CA GLU A 84 -5.65 2.45 5.38
C GLU A 84 -4.28 2.68 6.04
N SER A 85 -3.36 3.32 5.30
CA SER A 85 -1.97 3.55 5.75
C SER A 85 -1.86 4.35 7.05
N VAL A 86 -2.89 5.10 7.43
CA VAL A 86 -2.97 5.87 8.67
C VAL A 86 -2.72 5.02 9.93
N HIS A 87 -3.03 3.72 9.88
CA HIS A 87 -2.84 2.81 11.02
C HIS A 87 -1.39 2.35 11.23
N VAL A 88 -0.48 2.59 10.28
CA VAL A 88 0.91 2.10 10.34
C VAL A 88 1.69 2.78 11.47
N TYR A 89 1.41 4.04 11.79
CA TYR A 89 2.08 4.77 12.87
C TYR A 89 1.88 4.11 14.24
N GLU A 90 0.64 3.75 14.57
CA GLU A 90 0.29 3.04 15.81
C GLU A 90 1.03 1.70 15.92
N LEU A 91 1.09 0.94 14.83
CA LEU A 91 1.83 -0.32 14.78
C LEU A 91 3.33 -0.12 15.06
N MET A 92 3.95 0.90 14.46
CA MET A 92 5.36 1.22 14.69
C MET A 92 5.63 1.61 16.14
N CYS A 93 4.77 2.42 16.76
CA CYS A 93 4.90 2.79 18.18
C CYS A 93 4.81 1.55 19.08
N ARG A 94 3.86 0.64 18.80
CA ARG A 94 3.73 -0.62 19.53
C ARG A 94 4.96 -1.52 19.41
N LEU A 95 5.59 -1.57 18.24
CA LEU A 95 6.80 -2.36 17.98
C LEU A 95 8.03 -1.78 18.70
N LEU A 96 8.12 -0.45 18.79
CA LEU A 96 9.20 0.25 19.49
C LEU A 96 9.00 0.32 21.01
N GLY A 97 7.80 0.01 21.50
CA GLY A 97 7.46 0.12 22.93
C GLY A 97 7.41 1.56 23.41
N ILE A 98 7.00 2.50 22.55
CA ILE A 98 6.87 3.92 22.86
C ILE A 98 5.40 4.35 22.92
N VAL A 99 5.11 5.43 23.63
CA VAL A 99 3.78 6.04 23.67
C VAL A 99 3.53 6.75 22.34
N PRO A 100 2.46 6.40 21.59
CA PRO A 100 2.09 7.14 20.38
C PRO A 100 1.54 8.52 20.73
N GLU A 101 1.82 9.50 19.89
CA GLU A 101 1.12 10.80 19.92
C GLU A 101 -0.32 10.64 19.41
N ALA A 102 -1.18 11.63 19.70
CA ALA A 102 -2.53 11.65 19.15
C ALA A 102 -2.50 11.66 17.61
N ASN A 103 -3.19 10.71 16.98
CA ASN A 103 -3.26 10.52 15.54
C ASN A 103 -4.59 9.87 15.15
N ASP A 104 -4.89 9.82 13.84
CA ASP A 104 -6.15 9.29 13.33
C ASP A 104 -6.14 7.75 13.13
N GLY A 105 -5.01 7.11 13.42
CA GLY A 105 -4.83 5.67 13.34
C GLY A 105 -5.43 4.92 14.53
N HIS A 106 -5.61 3.60 14.40
CA HIS A 106 -6.11 2.76 15.48
C HIS A 106 -5.34 1.45 15.51
N LEU A 107 -4.60 1.20 16.61
CA LEU A 107 -3.71 0.04 16.73
C LEU A 107 -4.43 -1.29 16.50
N ALA A 108 -5.68 -1.42 16.95
CA ALA A 108 -6.42 -2.68 16.84
C ALA A 108 -6.58 -3.19 15.41
N THR A 109 -6.48 -2.32 14.40
CA THR A 109 -6.56 -2.72 12.98
C THR A 109 -5.38 -3.61 12.59
N LEU A 110 -4.16 -3.30 13.06
CA LEU A 110 -2.93 -3.99 12.66
C LEU A 110 -2.33 -4.86 13.76
N LEU A 111 -2.82 -4.76 15.00
CA LEU A 111 -2.40 -5.62 16.11
C LEU A 111 -2.49 -7.13 15.81
N PRO A 112 -3.48 -7.64 15.04
CA PRO A 112 -3.53 -9.06 14.66
C PRO A 112 -2.31 -9.56 13.86
N MET A 113 -1.52 -8.66 13.26
CA MET A 113 -0.28 -9.02 12.56
C MET A 113 0.83 -9.46 13.53
N LEU A 114 0.73 -9.09 14.81
CA LEU A 114 1.74 -9.39 15.81
C LEU A 114 1.45 -10.69 16.56
N HIS A 115 2.51 -11.34 17.05
CA HIS A 115 2.37 -12.39 18.04
C HIS A 115 1.73 -11.83 19.32
N THR A 116 0.84 -12.61 19.94
CA THR A 116 0.49 -12.35 21.34
C THR A 116 1.73 -12.68 22.15
N GLU A 117 2.22 -11.72 22.95
CA GLU A 117 3.29 -11.99 23.90
C GLU A 117 2.88 -13.19 24.77
N SER A 118 3.61 -14.30 24.66
CA SER A 118 3.60 -15.30 25.74
C SER A 118 4.08 -14.55 26.96
N ALA A 119 3.33 -14.58 28.07
CA ALA A 119 3.81 -14.08 29.34
C ALA A 119 5.26 -14.56 29.52
N LEU A 120 6.20 -13.61 29.59
CA LEU A 120 7.59 -13.91 29.87
C LEU A 120 7.61 -14.82 31.11
N PRO A 121 8.31 -15.97 31.07
CA PRO A 121 8.73 -16.59 32.32
C PRO A 121 9.46 -15.53 33.15
N PRO A 122 9.31 -15.51 34.49
CA PRO A 122 9.83 -14.45 35.36
C PRO A 122 11.36 -14.22 35.30
N ASP A 123 12.09 -15.01 34.50
CA ASP A 123 13.53 -15.15 34.57
C ASP A 123 14.29 -14.42 33.45
N GLY A 124 13.61 -13.64 32.60
CA GLY A 124 14.25 -12.69 31.67
C GLY A 124 15.21 -13.30 30.63
N ARG A 125 15.19 -14.62 30.41
CA ARG A 125 16.00 -15.26 29.36
C ARG A 125 15.26 -15.22 28.03
N PRO A 126 15.91 -14.81 26.93
CA PRO A 126 15.36 -15.02 25.60
C PRO A 126 15.06 -16.50 25.41
N THR A 127 13.81 -16.83 25.10
CA THR A 127 13.44 -18.17 24.67
C THR A 127 14.20 -18.44 23.37
N LEU A 128 15.27 -19.22 23.44
CA LEU A 128 15.96 -19.71 22.25
C LEU A 128 14.92 -20.44 21.40
N LEU A 129 14.54 -19.84 20.27
CA LEU A 129 13.79 -20.53 19.23
C LEU A 129 14.50 -21.87 18.97
N PRO A 130 13.78 -23.01 18.94
CA PRO A 130 14.41 -24.26 18.57
C PRO A 130 15.00 -24.07 17.17
N LYS A 131 16.33 -24.28 17.04
CA LYS A 131 17.02 -24.35 15.75
C LYS A 131 16.24 -25.33 14.87
N GLY A 132 15.47 -24.79 13.92
CA GLY A 132 14.82 -25.58 12.89
C GLY A 132 15.91 -26.37 12.17
N ARG A 133 15.86 -27.70 12.25
CA ARG A 133 16.68 -28.55 11.42
C ARG A 133 16.24 -28.31 9.98
N SER A 134 17.12 -27.74 9.16
CA SER A 134 16.95 -27.74 7.71
C SER A 134 17.07 -29.19 7.20
N ALA A 135 15.97 -29.92 7.20
CA ALA A 135 15.88 -31.17 6.45
C ALA A 135 15.38 -30.82 5.04
N LEU A 136 16.31 -30.70 4.10
CA LEU A 136 16.01 -30.74 2.67
C LEU A 136 15.39 -32.13 2.36
N PRO A 137 14.23 -32.22 1.67
CA PRO A 137 13.76 -33.50 1.16
C PRO A 137 14.65 -33.94 -0.02
N PRO A 138 14.88 -35.25 -0.21
CA PRO A 138 15.68 -35.75 -1.32
C PRO A 138 14.91 -35.55 -2.64
N SER A 139 15.52 -34.83 -3.59
CA SER A 139 14.98 -34.74 -4.96
C SER A 139 15.36 -36.00 -5.75
N SER A 140 14.38 -36.74 -6.23
CA SER A 140 14.56 -37.84 -7.17
C SER A 140 13.82 -37.56 -8.49
N ARG A 141 14.51 -36.85 -9.40
CA ARG A 141 14.63 -36.95 -10.88
C ARG A 141 13.36 -37.15 -11.78
N PRO A 142 13.41 -36.93 -13.12
CA PRO A 142 14.51 -36.46 -13.99
C PRO A 142 14.17 -35.26 -14.92
N LEU A 143 15.23 -34.75 -15.59
CA LEU A 143 15.22 -33.83 -16.74
C LEU A 143 14.27 -34.30 -17.87
N LEU A 144 13.43 -33.40 -18.36
CA LEU A 144 12.88 -33.49 -19.71
C LEU A 144 13.54 -32.43 -20.59
N VAL A 145 14.52 -32.87 -21.39
CA VAL A 145 15.01 -32.13 -22.55
C VAL A 145 14.14 -32.51 -23.74
N MET A 146 13.43 -31.55 -24.31
CA MET A 146 12.92 -31.58 -25.68
C MET A 146 12.87 -30.12 -26.16
N GLY A 147 13.86 -29.73 -26.95
CA GLY A 147 13.85 -28.43 -27.64
C GLY A 147 12.97 -28.47 -28.88
N LEU A 148 12.51 -27.30 -29.33
CA LEU A 148 12.81 -26.76 -30.66
C LEU A 148 12.15 -25.37 -30.81
N LEU A 149 13.00 -24.38 -31.07
CA LEU A 149 12.88 -23.33 -32.10
C LEU A 149 11.48 -22.82 -32.49
N GLY A 150 11.25 -21.52 -32.25
CA GLY A 150 10.12 -20.77 -32.79
C GLY A 150 10.28 -19.26 -32.59
N THR A 151 11.23 -18.66 -33.30
CA THR A 151 11.36 -17.21 -33.44
C THR A 151 10.13 -16.67 -34.19
N VAL A 152 9.30 -15.87 -33.53
CA VAL A 152 8.37 -14.95 -34.22
C VAL A 152 8.64 -13.55 -33.70
N ILE A 153 9.44 -12.85 -34.49
CA ILE A 153 9.51 -11.39 -34.50
C ILE A 153 8.14 -10.93 -35.02
N LEU A 154 7.39 -10.18 -34.22
CA LEU A 154 6.38 -9.28 -34.76
C LEU A 154 6.63 -7.88 -34.20
N LEU A 155 7.35 -7.11 -35.00
CA LEU A 155 7.33 -5.67 -35.01
C LEU A 155 5.87 -5.21 -35.14
N SER A 156 5.43 -4.39 -34.18
CA SER A 156 4.39 -3.40 -34.45
C SER A 156 4.76 -2.14 -33.69
N GLU A 157 5.49 -1.27 -34.40
CA GLU A 157 5.39 0.18 -34.25
C GLU A 157 3.92 0.58 -34.31
N VAL A 158 3.42 1.24 -33.27
CA VAL A 158 2.38 2.26 -33.39
C VAL A 158 2.73 3.39 -32.43
N ALA A 159 2.85 4.57 -33.04
CA ALA A 159 3.10 5.92 -32.54
C ALA A 159 2.85 6.22 -31.06
#